data_AF-A0A3C0T8U3-F1
#
_entry.id   AF-A0A3C0T8U3-F1
#
_cell.length_a   1.000
_cell.length_b   1.000
_cell.length_c   1.000
_cell.angle_alpha   90.00
_cell.angle_beta   90.00
_cell.angle_gamma   90.00
#
_symmetry.space_group_name_H-M   'P 1'
#
loop_
_entity.id
_entity.type
_entity.pdbx_description
1 polymer ?
#
loop_
_entity_poly.entity_id
_entity_poly.type
_entity_poly.pdbx_seq_one_letter_code
_entity_poly.pdbx_strand_id
1 'polypeptide(L)'
;MRAMKQLVTNYRGANLTIELDQNECRLLINGLVREQRERASAITLSSTVQTDYEWHEFIQGTITRSDDSLTMVLSANNVEIARQDFSVP
;
A
#
# COMPACT_ATOMS: atom_id res chain seq x y z
N MET A 1 17.16 6.86 -13.71
CA MET A 1 16.43 6.34 -12.55
C MET A 1 14.99 6.09 -12.96
N ARG A 2 14.45 4.88 -12.79
CA ARG A 2 13.04 4.59 -13.08
C ARG A 2 12.16 5.17 -11.98
N ALA A 3 11.02 5.77 -12.33
CA ALA A 3 10.13 6.42 -11.38
C ALA A 3 9.39 5.37 -10.54
N MET A 4 9.50 5.48 -9.21
CA MET A 4 8.74 4.72 -8.23
C MET A 4 7.66 5.63 -7.65
N LYS A 5 6.42 5.15 -7.59
CA LYS A 5 5.33 5.83 -6.89
C LYS A 5 5.13 5.12 -5.55
N GLN A 6 4.94 5.89 -4.49
CA GLN A 6 4.73 5.35 -3.15
C GLN A 6 3.74 6.21 -2.37
N LEU A 7 2.98 5.54 -1.50
CA LEU A 7 2.18 6.16 -0.46
C LEU A 7 2.71 5.67 0.89
N VAL A 8 3.05 6.60 1.78
CA VAL A 8 3.60 6.34 3.12
C VAL A 8 2.67 6.96 4.16
N THR A 9 2.37 6.23 5.23
CA THR A 9 1.68 6.77 6.40
C THR A 9 2.19 6.14 7.69
N ASN A 10 2.07 6.86 8.80
CA ASN A 10 2.28 6.29 10.13
C ASN A 10 0.93 5.98 10.75
N TYR A 11 0.73 4.73 11.19
CA TYR A 11 -0.48 4.29 11.85
C TYR A 11 -0.11 3.51 13.11
N ARG A 12 -0.53 4.01 14.27
CA ARG A 12 -0.30 3.38 15.59
C ARG A 12 1.17 2.97 15.81
N GLY A 13 2.10 3.83 15.39
CA GLY A 13 3.54 3.59 15.55
C GLY A 13 4.17 2.69 14.48
N ALA A 14 3.38 2.10 13.58
CA ALA A 14 3.89 1.39 12.42
C ALA A 14 3.98 2.32 11.20
N ASN A 15 5.08 2.24 10.45
CA ASN A 15 5.23 2.88 9.16
C ASN A 15 4.70 1.93 8.08
N LEU A 16 3.63 2.33 7.40
CA LEU A 16 2.99 1.57 6.35
C LEU A 16 3.31 2.21 5.01
N THR A 17 3.74 1.40 4.06
CA THR A 17 4.09 1.85 2.71
C THR A 17 3.45 0.94 1.68
N ILE A 18 2.84 1.53 0.65
CA ILE A 18 2.59 0.83 -0.62
C ILE A 18 3.44 1.44 -1.72
N GLU A 19 4.10 0.59 -2.48
CA GLU A 19 4.99 1.00 -3.56
C GLU A 19 4.54 0.37 -4.87
N LEU A 20 4.72 1.13 -5.95
CA LEU A 20 4.55 0.68 -7.32
C LEU A 20 5.77 1.10 -8.13
N ASP A 21 6.38 0.13 -8.80
CA ASP A 21 7.36 0.39 -9.84
C ASP A 21 6.87 -0.10 -11.22
N GLN A 22 7.79 -0.34 -12.16
CA GLN A 22 7.42 -0.78 -13.50
C GLN A 22 6.90 -2.22 -13.54
N ASN A 23 7.33 -3.08 -12.62
CA ASN A 23 7.13 -4.52 -12.66
C ASN A 23 6.29 -5.03 -11.49
N GLU A 24 6.37 -4.39 -10.32
CA GLU A 24 5.81 -4.92 -9.08
C GLU A 24 5.12 -3.88 -8.21
N CYS A 25 4.25 -4.40 -7.37
CA CYS A 25 3.60 -3.72 -6.27
C CYS A 25 4.04 -4.35 -4.96
N ARG A 26 4.33 -3.53 -3.93
CA ARG A 26 4.77 -4.01 -2.62
C ARG A 26 3.99 -3.34 -1.50
N LEU A 27 3.66 -4.11 -0.47
CA LEU A 27 3.18 -3.63 0.83
C LEU A 27 4.32 -3.82 1.82
N LEU A 28 4.76 -2.73 2.45
CA LEU A 28 5.79 -2.75 3.47
C LEU A 28 5.23 -2.29 4.80
N ILE A 29 5.67 -2.95 5.87
CA ILE A 29 5.37 -2.55 7.25
C ILE A 29 6.70 -2.44 8.01
N ASN A 30 7.00 -1.25 8.50
CA ASN A 30 8.28 -0.88 9.09
C ASN A 30 9.47 -1.21 8.16
N GLY A 31 9.30 -0.97 6.86
CA GLY A 31 10.31 -1.24 5.83
C GLY A 31 10.47 -2.72 5.44
N LEU A 32 9.74 -3.63 6.07
CA LEU A 32 9.74 -5.05 5.69
C LEU A 32 8.65 -5.32 4.66
N VAL A 33 9.03 -5.89 3.52
CA VAL A 33 8.06 -6.36 2.51
C VAL A 33 7.21 -7.48 3.12
N ARG A 34 5.90 -7.24 3.19
CA ARG A 34 4.91 -8.20 3.71
C ARG A 34 4.20 -8.95 2.61
N GLU A 35 3.97 -8.27 1.49
CA GLU A 35 3.42 -8.87 0.29
C GLU A 35 3.99 -8.17 -0.94
N GLN A 36 4.18 -8.93 -2.01
CA GLN A 36 4.67 -8.47 -3.29
C GLN A 36 3.90 -9.18 -4.40
N ARG A 37 3.51 -8.45 -5.43
CA ARG A 37 2.83 -9.00 -6.62
C ARG A 37 3.34 -8.33 -7.88
N GLU A 38 3.26 -9.05 -8.99
CA GLU A 38 3.42 -8.45 -10.32
C GLU A 38 2.38 -7.35 -10.54
N ARG A 39 2.77 -6.32 -11.28
CA ARG A 39 1.94 -5.16 -11.57
C ARG A 39 0.74 -5.52 -12.46
N ALA A 40 -0.42 -4.98 -12.10
CA ALA A 40 -1.68 -5.09 -12.83
C ALA A 40 -2.48 -3.78 -12.71
N SER A 41 -3.61 -3.68 -13.41
CA SER A 41 -4.48 -2.50 -13.39
C SER A 41 -5.15 -2.27 -12.03
N ALA A 42 -5.49 -3.34 -11.31
CA ALA A 42 -6.04 -3.28 -9.97
C ALA A 42 -5.38 -4.36 -9.10
N ILE A 43 -4.77 -3.94 -8.00
CA ILE A 43 -4.08 -4.83 -7.07
C ILE A 43 -4.50 -4.50 -5.65
N THR A 44 -4.70 -5.57 -4.88
CA THR A 44 -4.82 -5.52 -3.43
C THR A 44 -3.71 -6.35 -2.82
N LEU A 45 -2.98 -5.75 -1.89
CA LEU A 45 -1.97 -6.36 -1.03
C LEU A 45 -2.46 -6.28 0.40
N SER A 46 -2.11 -7.23 1.24
CA SER A 46 -2.60 -7.32 2.61
C SER A 46 -1.61 -7.98 3.55
N SER A 47 -1.69 -7.62 4.81
CA SER A 47 -0.94 -8.28 5.87
C SER A 47 -1.66 -8.11 7.19
N THR A 48 -1.73 -9.17 7.98
CA THR A 48 -2.14 -9.08 9.37
C THR A 48 -0.92 -8.78 10.22
N VAL A 49 -0.98 -7.73 11.03
CA VAL A 49 0.07 -7.38 11.99
C VAL A 49 -0.46 -7.38 13.40
N GLN A 50 0.36 -7.86 14.32
CA GLN A 50 0.07 -7.79 15.74
C GLN A 50 0.53 -6.42 16.24
N THR A 51 -0.43 -5.60 16.68
CA THR A 51 -0.16 -4.32 17.33
C THR A 51 -0.67 -4.44 18.77
N ASP A 52 0.24 -4.37 19.75
CA ASP A 52 -0.04 -4.59 21.17
C ASP A 52 -0.70 -5.95 21.53
N TYR A 53 -0.95 -6.15 22.82
CA TYR A 53 -1.08 -7.47 23.45
C TYR A 53 -2.22 -8.38 22.93
N GLU A 54 -3.22 -7.89 22.19
CA GLU A 54 -4.27 -8.75 21.60
C GLU A 54 -4.88 -8.25 20.27
N TRP A 55 -4.46 -7.10 19.72
CA TRP A 55 -5.08 -6.56 18.51
C TRP A 55 -4.32 -7.02 17.26
N HIS A 56 -5.03 -7.77 16.41
CA HIS A 56 -4.59 -8.05 15.04
C HIS A 56 -5.17 -6.97 14.14
N GLU A 57 -4.30 -6.18 13.51
CA GLU A 57 -4.72 -5.24 12.48
C GLU A 57 -4.55 -5.86 11.11
N PHE A 58 -5.64 -5.85 10.36
CA PHE A 58 -5.64 -6.21 8.96
C PHE A 58 -5.29 -4.96 8.14
N ILE A 59 -4.05 -4.91 7.65
CA ILE A 59 -3.57 -3.84 6.79
C ILE A 59 -3.81 -4.24 5.34
N GLN A 60 -4.34 -3.30 4.55
CA GLN A 60 -4.56 -3.47 3.14
C GLN A 60 -4.00 -2.28 2.36
N GLY A 61 -3.29 -2.58 1.27
CA GLY A 61 -2.87 -1.63 0.26
C GLY A 61 -3.59 -1.90 -1.06
N THR A 62 -4.31 -0.91 -1.58
CA THR A 62 -4.98 -1.00 -2.88
C THR A 62 -4.34 -0.03 -3.86
N ILE A 63 -4.01 -0.53 -5.04
CA ILE A 63 -3.47 0.23 -6.15
C ILE A 63 -4.42 0.05 -7.33
N THR A 64 -5.02 1.14 -7.80
CA THR A 64 -5.94 1.15 -8.94
C THR A 64 -5.43 2.11 -9.99
N ARG A 65 -5.21 1.59 -11.20
CA ARG A 65 -4.81 2.38 -12.36
C ARG A 65 -6.00 2.50 -13.32
N SER A 66 -6.31 3.74 -13.66
CA SER A 66 -7.18 4.10 -14.77
C SER A 66 -6.34 4.68 -15.91
N ASP A 67 -6.98 5.08 -17.01
CA ASP A 67 -6.28 5.54 -18.21
C ASP A 67 -5.33 6.72 -17.90
N ASP A 68 -5.78 7.69 -17.11
CA ASP A 68 -5.03 8.93 -16.83
C ASP A 68 -4.61 9.08 -15.35
N SER A 69 -4.93 8.10 -14.51
CA SER A 69 -4.74 8.21 -13.07
C SER A 69 -4.28 6.92 -12.42
N LEU A 70 -3.61 7.08 -11.29
CA LEU A 70 -3.25 6.01 -10.38
C LEU A 70 -3.69 6.42 -8.99
N THR A 71 -4.55 5.63 -8.37
CA THR A 71 -4.97 5.79 -6.99
C THR A 71 -4.29 4.74 -6.12
N MET A 72 -3.74 5.19 -5.01
CA MET A 72 -3.15 4.38 -3.95
C MET A 72 -3.92 4.61 -2.66
N VAL A 73 -4.36 3.54 -2.00
CA VAL A 73 -5.09 3.59 -0.72
C VAL A 73 -4.47 2.62 0.26
N LEU A 74 -4.26 3.08 1.49
CA LEU A 74 -3.95 2.24 2.64
C LEU A 74 -5.15 2.21 3.57
N SER A 75 -5.50 1.02 4.03
CA SER A 75 -6.59 0.77 4.96
C SER A 75 -6.13 -0.12 6.12
N ALA A 76 -6.67 0.11 7.31
CA ALA A 76 -6.52 -0.73 8.48
C ALA A 76 -7.91 -1.17 8.95
N ASN A 77 -8.14 -2.48 9.10
CA ASN A 77 -9.43 -3.06 9.48
C ASN A 77 -10.61 -2.52 8.64
N ASN A 78 -10.39 -2.43 7.32
CA ASN A 78 -11.34 -1.89 6.33
C ASN A 78 -11.66 -0.39 6.46
N VAL A 79 -10.90 0.35 7.28
CA VAL A 79 -10.99 1.82 7.37
C VAL A 79 -9.84 2.43 6.59
N GLU A 80 -10.14 3.33 5.66
CA GLU A 80 -9.12 4.12 4.94
C GLU A 80 -8.34 4.99 5.94
N ILE A 81 -7.01 4.89 5.89
CA ILE A 81 -6.10 5.64 6.76
C ILE A 81 -5.18 6.58 5.96
N ALA A 82 -5.00 6.32 4.66
CA ALA A 82 -4.31 7.23 3.76
C ALA A 82 -4.72 6.97 2.30
N ARG A 83 -4.66 8.03 1.50
CA ARG A 83 -4.96 7.99 0.07
C ARG A 83 -4.08 8.97 -0.68
N GLN A 84 -3.65 8.57 -1.88
CA GLN A 84 -2.99 9.47 -2.82
C GLN A 84 -3.35 9.13 -4.26
N ASP A 85 -3.68 10.19 -5.00
CA ASP A 85 -3.95 10.14 -6.43
C ASP A 85 -2.77 10.74 -7.19
N PHE A 86 -2.32 10.05 -8.24
CA PHE A 86 -1.26 10.50 -9.13
C PHE A 86 -1.81 10.62 -10.55
N SER A 87 -1.55 11.75 -11.19
CA SER A 87 -1.72 11.84 -12.65
C SER A 87 -0.72 10.91 -13.34
N VAL A 88 -1.18 10.21 -14.37
CA VAL A 88 -0.33 9.42 -15.24
C VAL A 88 -0.56 9.94 -16.65
N PRO A 89 0.50 10.36 -17.36
CA PRO A 89 0.39 10.66 -18.79
C PRO A 89 0.21 9.37 -19.60
#